data_AF-A0A0V8DM31-F1
#
_entry.id   AF-A0A0V8DM31-F1
#
_cell.length_a   1.000
_cell.length_b   1.000
_cell.length_c   1.000
_cell.angle_alpha   90.00
_cell.angle_beta   90.00
_cell.angle_gamma   90.00
#
_symmetry.space_group_name_H-M   'P 1'
#
loop_
_entity.id
_entity.type
_entity.pdbx_description
1 polymer ?
#
loop_
_entity_poly.entity_id
_entity_poly.type
_entity_poly.pdbx_seq_one_letter_code
_entity_poly.pdbx_strand_id
1 'polypeptide(L)'
;MTKRAYKIGMNIGISFQIMDDYLDYASTAQTLGKPVLEDIKQGIYSAPVLFALQENNALVSELIKNEKFDEVYDFIKTSDALEKTKALGKSYTLSALNLIDKLPKGKNRELIAEITKKLLERTL
;
A
#
# COMPACT_ATOMS: atom_id res chain seq x y z
N MET A 1 14.98 -24.31 -3.80
CA MET A 1 14.33 -23.33 -4.70
C MET A 1 12.96 -22.88 -4.16
N THR A 2 12.15 -23.77 -3.59
CA THR A 2 10.78 -23.50 -3.06
C THR A 2 10.69 -22.33 -2.07
N LYS A 3 11.62 -22.24 -1.09
CA LYS A 3 11.65 -21.11 -0.13
C LYS A 3 11.83 -19.74 -0.80
N ARG A 4 12.49 -19.67 -1.96
CA ARG A 4 12.71 -18.41 -2.69
C ARG A 4 11.46 -18.01 -3.46
N ALA A 5 10.83 -18.95 -4.17
CA ALA A 5 9.57 -18.70 -4.85
C ALA A 5 8.48 -18.23 -3.88
N TYR A 6 8.38 -18.85 -2.71
CA TYR A 6 7.48 -18.40 -1.64
C TYR A 6 7.75 -16.95 -1.23
N LYS A 7 9.01 -16.60 -0.92
CA LYS A 7 9.36 -15.23 -0.53
C LYS A 7 9.11 -14.21 -1.64
N ILE A 8 9.35 -14.56 -2.90
CA ILE A 8 9.04 -13.71 -4.05
C ILE A 8 7.54 -13.44 -4.08
N GLY A 9 6.71 -14.48 -4.08
CA GLY A 9 5.26 -14.35 -4.10
C GLY A 9 4.72 -13.55 -2.91
N MET A 10 5.25 -13.78 -1.71
CA MET A 10 4.87 -13.05 -0.51
C MET A 10 5.17 -11.55 -0.62
N ASN A 11 6.38 -11.19 -1.08
CA ASN A 11 6.74 -9.77 -1.25
C ASN A 11 5.90 -9.10 -2.35
N ILE A 12 5.62 -9.81 -3.45
CA ILE A 12 4.73 -9.33 -4.51
C ILE A 12 3.32 -9.09 -3.95
N GLY A 13 2.74 -10.05 -3.24
CA GLY A 13 1.41 -9.95 -2.67
C GLY A 13 1.27 -8.82 -1.64
N ILE A 14 2.24 -8.67 -0.74
CA ILE A 14 2.25 -7.57 0.23
C ILE A 14 2.36 -6.22 -0.48
N SER A 15 3.29 -6.09 -1.43
CA SER A 15 3.42 -4.85 -2.20
C SER A 15 2.14 -4.54 -2.98
N PHE A 16 1.46 -5.55 -3.52
CA PHE A 16 0.23 -5.37 -4.27
C PHE A 16 -0.87 -4.78 -3.38
N GLN A 17 -1.12 -5.39 -2.21
CA GLN A 17 -2.14 -4.90 -1.29
C GLN A 17 -1.86 -3.47 -0.81
N ILE A 18 -0.61 -3.18 -0.44
CA ILE A 18 -0.23 -1.83 0.01
C ILE A 18 -0.43 -0.78 -1.09
N MET A 19 -0.13 -1.14 -2.34
CA MET A 19 -0.34 -0.22 -3.46
C MET A 19 -1.82 -0.06 -3.81
N ASP A 20 -2.65 -1.09 -3.62
CA ASP A 20 -4.11 -1.01 -3.75
C ASP A 20 -4.68 -0.02 -2.73
N ASP A 21 -4.32 -0.20 -1.45
CA ASP A 21 -4.69 0.73 -0.37
C ASP A 21 -4.19 2.15 -0.68
N TYR A 22 -2.95 2.31 -1.16
CA TYR A 22 -2.44 3.62 -1.56
C TYR A 22 -3.30 4.27 -2.67
N LEU A 23 -3.67 3.51 -3.70
CA LEU A 23 -4.44 4.03 -4.84
C LEU A 23 -5.84 4.45 -4.43
N ASP A 24 -6.49 3.67 -3.55
CA ASP A 24 -7.81 4.00 -3.04
C ASP A 24 -7.81 5.35 -2.31
N TYR A 25 -6.80 5.61 -1.47
CA TYR A 25 -6.66 6.89 -0.79
C TYR A 25 -6.05 7.98 -1.68
N ALA A 26 -5.25 7.66 -2.70
CA ALA A 26 -4.63 8.66 -3.59
C ALA A 26 -5.61 9.20 -4.64
N SER A 27 -6.65 8.44 -4.97
CA SER A 27 -7.73 8.83 -5.87
C SER A 27 -8.48 10.10 -5.42
N THR A 28 -9.19 10.75 -6.34
CA THR A 28 -10.06 11.89 -5.99
C THR A 28 -11.36 11.41 -5.33
N ALA A 29 -11.81 12.12 -4.29
CA ALA A 29 -12.97 11.78 -3.47
C ALA A 29 -14.28 11.49 -4.26
N GLN A 30 -14.42 12.02 -5.48
CA GLN A 30 -15.64 11.86 -6.28
C GLN A 30 -15.93 10.44 -6.78
N THR A 31 -14.94 9.53 -6.82
CA THR A 31 -15.13 8.21 -7.45
C THR A 31 -14.58 7.02 -6.64
N LEU A 32 -13.54 7.19 -5.83
CA LEU A 32 -12.88 6.06 -5.14
C LEU A 32 -12.71 6.26 -3.61
N GLY A 33 -13.05 7.41 -3.04
CA GLY A 33 -12.91 7.65 -1.58
C GLY A 33 -13.99 6.99 -0.71
N LYS A 34 -15.09 6.51 -1.30
CA LYS A 34 -16.22 5.93 -0.53
C LYS A 34 -15.90 4.59 0.13
N PRO A 35 -15.28 3.60 -0.57
CA PRO A 35 -14.92 2.33 0.05
C PRO A 35 -14.00 2.50 1.26
N VAL A 36 -12.97 3.36 1.17
CA VAL A 36 -12.02 3.56 2.27
C VAL A 36 -12.64 4.20 3.51
N LEU A 37 -13.64 5.07 3.33
CA LEU A 37 -14.39 5.62 4.47
C LEU A 37 -15.23 4.54 5.17
N GLU A 38 -15.81 3.60 4.42
CA GLU A 38 -16.54 2.47 5.00
C GLU A 38 -15.61 1.53 5.78
N ASP A 39 -14.39 1.30 5.29
CA ASP A 39 -13.39 0.51 6.01
C ASP A 39 -13.02 1.15 7.35
N ILE A 40 -12.77 2.47 7.37
CA ILE A 40 -12.47 3.19 8.62
C ILE A 40 -13.66 3.11 9.59
N LYS A 41 -14.90 3.24 9.11
CA LYS A 41 -16.12 3.09 9.93
C LYS A 41 -16.23 1.71 10.57
N GLN A 42 -15.79 0.67 9.87
CA GLN A 42 -15.79 -0.71 10.38
C GLN A 42 -14.58 -1.03 11.27
N GLY A 43 -13.69 -0.05 11.49
CA GLY A 43 -12.46 -0.25 12.27
C GLY A 43 -11.35 -0.98 11.52
N ILE A 44 -11.45 -1.06 10.18
CA ILE A 44 -10.43 -1.66 9.32
C ILE A 44 -9.41 -0.58 8.97
N TYR A 45 -8.24 -0.62 9.61
CA TYR A 45 -7.19 0.37 9.43
C TYR A 45 -6.07 -0.17 8.54
N SER A 46 -6.08 0.25 7.28
CA SER A 46 -5.02 -0.05 6.31
C SER A 46 -3.76 0.82 6.54
N ALA A 47 -2.71 0.57 5.76
CA ALA A 47 -1.42 1.25 5.94
C ALA A 47 -1.50 2.80 5.98
N PRO A 48 -2.28 3.49 5.10
CA PRO A 48 -2.47 4.94 5.20
C PRO A 48 -2.98 5.41 6.56
N VAL A 49 -3.99 4.73 7.12
CA VAL A 49 -4.56 5.07 8.43
C VAL A 49 -3.54 4.86 9.55
N LEU A 50 -2.81 3.74 9.49
CA LEU A 50 -1.77 3.42 10.47
C LEU A 50 -0.62 4.44 10.46
N PHE A 51 -0.20 4.89 9.28
CA PHE A 51 0.82 5.94 9.19
C PHE A 51 0.33 7.31 9.64
N ALA A 52 -0.94 7.64 9.40
CA ALA A 52 -1.55 8.85 9.94
C ALA A 52 -1.64 8.81 11.48
N LEU A 53 -2.04 7.67 12.05
CA LEU A 53 -2.02 7.44 13.50
C LEU A 53 -0.60 7.52 14.09
N GLN A 54 0.41 7.06 13.35
CA GLN A 54 1.81 7.18 13.76
C GLN A 54 2.27 8.64 13.76
N GLU A 55 1.77 9.45 12.83
CA GLU A 55 2.13 10.87 12.71
C GLU A 55 1.44 11.73 13.76
N ASN A 56 0.14 11.56 13.98
CA ASN A 56 -0.60 12.26 15.03
C ASN A 56 -1.72 11.38 15.62
N ASN A 57 -1.35 10.52 16.56
CA ASN A 57 -2.28 9.58 17.19
C ASN A 57 -3.45 10.29 17.89
N ALA A 58 -3.17 11.39 18.60
CA ALA A 58 -4.18 12.11 19.37
C ALA A 58 -5.28 12.67 18.47
N LEU A 59 -4.88 13.36 17.39
CA LEU A 59 -5.83 13.92 16.41
C LEU A 59 -6.63 12.81 15.72
N VAL A 60 -5.96 11.83 15.11
CA VAL A 60 -6.65 10.83 14.29
C VAL A 60 -7.57 9.96 15.15
N SER A 61 -7.15 9.59 16.37
CA SER A 61 -8.01 8.83 17.29
C SER A 61 -9.22 9.64 17.75
N GLU A 62 -9.07 10.95 17.98
CA GLU A 62 -10.18 11.84 18.31
C GLU A 62 -11.17 11.97 17.14
N LEU A 63 -10.67 12.13 15.92
CA LEU A 63 -11.51 12.20 14.73
C LEU A 63 -12.29 10.90 14.51
N ILE A 64 -11.64 9.74 14.61
CA ILE A 64 -12.28 8.42 14.52
C ILE A 64 -13.35 8.26 15.61
N LYS A 65 -13.03 8.61 16.86
CA LYS A 65 -13.96 8.50 18.00
C LYS A 65 -15.21 9.36 17.81
N ASN A 66 -15.05 10.54 17.20
CA ASN A 66 -16.15 11.46 16.90
C ASN A 66 -16.80 11.18 15.54
N GLU A 67 -16.48 10.05 14.89
CA GLU A 67 -17.01 9.64 13.57
C GLU A 67 -16.76 10.66 12.44
N LYS A 68 -15.72 11.48 12.58
CA LYS A 68 -15.29 12.51 11.62
C LYS A 68 -14.40 11.91 10.52
N PHE A 69 -14.92 10.92 9.80
CA PHE A 69 -14.13 10.13 8.84
C PHE A 69 -13.61 10.93 7.64
N ASP A 70 -14.36 11.93 7.18
CA ASP A 70 -13.90 12.83 6.12
C ASP A 70 -12.66 13.63 6.56
N GLU A 71 -12.63 14.09 7.83
CA GLU A 71 -11.47 14.79 8.39
C GLU A 71 -10.26 13.84 8.55
N VAL A 72 -10.49 12.55 8.83
CA VAL A 72 -9.42 11.53 8.83
C VAL A 72 -8.84 11.36 7.43
N TYR A 73 -9.71 11.28 6.41
CA TYR A 73 -9.29 11.17 5.01
C TYR A 73 -8.48 12.40 4.56
N ASP A 74 -8.95 13.60 4.88
CA ASP A 74 -8.25 14.85 4.58
C ASP A 74 -6.89 14.93 5.29
N PHE A 75 -6.81 14.46 6.54
CA PHE A 75 -5.54 14.37 7.25
C PHE A 75 -4.58 13.38 6.58
N ILE A 76 -5.06 12.21 6.13
CA ILE A 76 -4.23 11.24 5.38
C ILE A 76 -3.69 11.85 4.08
N LYS A 77 -4.49 12.66 3.38
CA LYS A 77 -4.09 13.34 2.13
C LYS A 77 -3.03 14.43 2.33
N THR A 78 -3.07 15.10 3.47
CA THR A 78 -2.21 16.26 3.77
C THR A 78 -0.97 15.90 4.60
N SER A 79 -0.97 14.73 5.23
CA SER A 79 0.17 14.16 5.99
C SER A 79 1.13 13.37 5.11
N ASP A 80 2.25 12.91 5.69
CA ASP A 80 3.19 12.02 5.01
C ASP A 80 2.68 10.57 4.90
N ALA A 81 1.45 10.28 5.34
CA ALA A 81 0.92 8.92 5.43
C ALA A 81 0.89 8.21 4.07
N LEU A 82 0.48 8.90 3.01
CA LEU A 82 0.45 8.33 1.65
C LEU A 82 1.84 8.09 1.09
N GLU A 83 2.77 9.02 1.30
CA GLU A 83 4.15 8.84 0.86
C GLU A 83 4.85 7.70 1.60
N LYS A 84 4.60 7.55 2.91
CA LYS A 84 5.09 6.40 3.71
C LYS A 84 4.48 5.08 3.23
N THR A 85 3.18 5.07 2.90
CA THR A 85 2.51 3.88 2.34
C THR A 85 3.13 3.47 1.01
N LYS A 86 3.31 4.44 0.10
CA LYS A 86 3.95 4.21 -1.20
C LYS A 86 5.39 3.72 -1.05
N ALA A 87 6.16 4.33 -0.16
CA ALA A 87 7.54 3.92 0.13
C ALA A 87 7.59 2.48 0.68
N LEU A 88 6.64 2.10 1.54
CA LEU A 88 6.52 0.75 2.07
C LEU A 88 6.24 -0.26 0.95
N GLY A 89 5.25 0.00 0.10
CA GLY A 89 4.96 -0.84 -1.08
C GLY A 89 6.18 -1.01 -1.98
N LYS A 90 6.87 0.10 -2.29
CA LYS A 90 8.11 0.07 -3.07
C LYS A 90 9.20 -0.80 -2.43
N SER A 91 9.34 -0.78 -1.11
CA SER A 91 10.35 -1.58 -0.39
C SER A 91 10.12 -3.09 -0.55
N TYR A 92 8.86 -3.53 -0.50
CA TYR A 92 8.50 -4.94 -0.70
C TYR A 92 8.74 -5.37 -2.16
N THR A 93 8.42 -4.52 -3.13
CA THR A 93 8.74 -4.84 -4.52
C THR A 93 10.25 -4.90 -4.76
N LEU A 94 11.05 -3.96 -4.24
CA LEU A 94 12.51 -4.03 -4.35
C LEU A 94 13.04 -5.33 -3.74
N SER A 95 12.46 -5.76 -2.63
CA SER A 95 12.77 -7.05 -2.00
C SER A 95 12.41 -8.23 -2.91
N ALA A 96 11.26 -8.21 -3.58
CA ALA A 96 10.88 -9.22 -4.57
C ALA A 96 11.85 -9.25 -5.76
N LEU A 97 12.20 -8.10 -6.34
CA LEU A 97 13.11 -7.98 -7.47
C LEU A 97 14.51 -8.49 -7.13
N ASN A 98 15.03 -8.15 -5.95
CA ASN A 98 16.31 -8.65 -5.44
C ASN A 98 16.31 -10.18 -5.26
N LEU A 99 15.16 -10.78 -4.96
CA LEU A 99 15.03 -12.23 -4.88
C LEU A 99 14.89 -12.88 -6.26
N ILE A 100 14.18 -12.24 -7.20
CA ILE A 100 14.01 -12.69 -8.58
C ILE A 100 15.35 -12.72 -9.31
N ASP A 101 16.23 -11.72 -9.10
CA ASP A 101 17.54 -11.69 -9.76
C ASP A 101 18.43 -12.89 -9.40
N LYS A 102 18.21 -13.47 -8.21
CA LYS A 102 18.89 -14.70 -7.72
C LYS A 102 18.32 -16.00 -8.29
N LEU A 103 17.34 -15.95 -9.20
CA LEU A 103 16.86 -17.11 -9.94
C LEU A 103 17.79 -17.41 -11.13
N PRO A 104 17.81 -18.65 -11.65
CA PRO A 104 18.54 -18.96 -12.88
C PRO A 104 18.17 -18.01 -14.01
N LYS A 105 19.17 -17.56 -14.77
CA LYS A 105 18.95 -16.69 -15.93
C LYS A 105 18.07 -17.40 -16.96
N GLY A 106 17.14 -16.65 -17.55
CA GLY A 106 16.24 -17.16 -18.58
C GLY A 106 14.95 -16.34 -18.66
N LYS A 107 14.16 -16.63 -19.70
CA LYS A 107 12.94 -15.89 -20.04
C LYS A 107 11.95 -15.76 -18.88
N ASN A 108 11.78 -16.82 -18.08
CA ASN A 108 10.86 -16.80 -16.95
C ASN A 108 11.27 -15.82 -15.84
N ARG A 109 12.58 -15.68 -15.59
CA ARG A 109 13.10 -14.72 -14.61
C ARG A 109 12.83 -13.29 -15.07
N GLU A 110 13.07 -13.00 -16.34
CA GLU A 110 12.84 -11.69 -16.95
C GLU A 110 11.35 -11.32 -16.91
N LEU A 111 10.48 -12.26 -17.30
CA LEU A 111 9.03 -12.06 -17.29
C LEU A 111 8.50 -11.76 -15.88
N ILE A 112 8.89 -12.53 -14.87
CA ILE A 112 8.44 -12.30 -13.49
C ILE A 112 8.96 -10.96 -12.97
N ALA A 113 10.20 -10.57 -13.29
CA ALA A 113 10.76 -9.27 -12.93
C ALA A 113 9.98 -8.11 -13.58
N GLU A 114 9.63 -8.24 -14.86
CA GLU A 114 8.85 -7.24 -15.59
C GLU A 114 7.45 -7.06 -14.99
N ILE A 115 6.72 -8.15 -14.78
CA ILE A 115 5.38 -8.10 -14.17
C ILE A 115 5.47 -7.49 -12.77
N THR A 116 6.48 -7.88 -11.98
CA THR A 116 6.70 -7.34 -10.63
C THR A 116 6.93 -5.82 -10.64
N LYS A 117 7.69 -5.29 -11.61
CA LYS A 117 7.87 -3.84 -11.76
C LYS A 117 6.58 -3.13 -12.15
N LYS A 118 5.83 -3.67 -13.11
CA LYS A 118 4.56 -3.11 -13.59
C LYS A 118 3.50 -2.99 -12.50
N LEU A 119 3.52 -3.88 -11.50
CA LEU A 119 2.59 -3.79 -10.36
C LEU A 119 2.78 -2.51 -9.52
N LEU A 120 4.01 -1.94 -9.47
CA LEU A 120 4.27 -0.69 -8.76
C LEU A 120 3.99 0.57 -9.57
N GLU A 121 4.12 0.50 -10.89
CA GLU A 121 3.94 1.64 -11.80
C GLU A 121 2.46 1.88 -12.14
N ARG A 122 1.54 1.28 -11.38
CA ARG A 122 0.11 1.54 -11.50
C ARG A 122 -0.16 3.01 -11.18
N THR A 123 -0.26 3.81 -12.22
CA THR A 123 -0.92 5.12 -12.20
C THR A 123 -2.38 4.94 -12.61
N LEU A 124 -3.27 5.67 -11.94
CA LEU A 124 -4.68 5.81 -12.32
C LEU A 124 -4.82 6.33 -13.76
#